data_AF-W4VM79-F1
#
_entry.id   AF-W4VM79-F1
#
_cell.length_a   1.000
_cell.length_b   1.000
_cell.length_c   1.000
_cell.angle_alpha   90.00
_cell.angle_beta   90.00
_cell.angle_gamma   90.00
#
_symmetry.space_group_name_H-M   'P 1'
#
loop_
_entity.id
_entity.type
_entity.pdbx_description
1 polymer ?
#
loop_
_entity_poly.entity_id
_entity_poly.type
_entity_poly.pdbx_seq_one_letter_code
_entity_poly.pdbx_strand_id
1 'polypeptide(L)'
;MDSFKTVKGFLEKVTENVEFNQKSLFLDALKANNYILELQDILMEKYNFYADRGQKIQRGEIEYITNEIMEDLYNLLCEADYIQYQQVHRQYIKMNDYKEILKISKSHPSIKKFLTYETEIYLKEFTKGKREFEDTFERITRIKDQHKLTKEEHLDLAREVLTKSVEKRKKEFAKKNRYPIMKNQMKYNKLRR
;
A
#
# COMPACT_ATOMS: atom_id res chain seq x y z
N MET A 1 5.71 -8.97 -1.16
CA MET A 1 6.76 -8.56 -0.19
C MET A 1 8.15 -8.91 -0.72
N ASP A 2 8.30 -10.06 -1.38
CA ASP A 2 9.59 -10.50 -1.90
C ASP A 2 10.10 -9.67 -3.09
N SER A 3 9.24 -9.09 -3.92
CA SER A 3 9.67 -8.38 -5.12
C SER A 3 10.68 -7.25 -4.87
N PHE A 4 10.38 -6.32 -3.95
CA PHE A 4 11.30 -5.22 -3.61
C PHE A 4 12.58 -5.72 -2.93
N LYS A 5 12.51 -6.75 -2.10
CA LYS A 5 13.69 -7.36 -1.45
C LYS A 5 14.58 -8.08 -2.47
N THR A 6 14.00 -8.81 -3.41
CA THR A 6 14.70 -9.50 -4.49
C THR A 6 15.40 -8.49 -5.41
N VAL A 7 14.69 -7.44 -5.84
CA VAL A 7 15.29 -6.38 -6.66
C VAL A 7 16.38 -5.62 -5.88
N LYS A 8 16.16 -5.31 -4.60
CA LYS A 8 17.18 -4.71 -3.72
C LYS A 8 18.45 -5.57 -3.69
N GLY A 9 18.34 -6.86 -3.38
CA GLY A 9 19.48 -7.76 -3.30
C GLY A 9 20.22 -7.93 -4.62
N PHE A 10 19.51 -7.85 -5.75
CA PHE A 10 20.14 -7.76 -7.07
C PHE A 10 20.95 -6.47 -7.24
N LEU A 11 20.35 -5.31 -6.93
CA LEU A 11 21.00 -4.02 -7.07
C LEU A 11 22.25 -3.93 -6.19
N GLU A 12 22.19 -4.38 -4.93
CA GLU A 12 23.32 -4.44 -3.99
C GLU A 12 24.47 -5.25 -4.59
N LYS A 13 24.20 -6.48 -5.02
CA LYS A 13 25.20 -7.36 -5.64
C LYS A 13 25.87 -6.69 -6.84
N VAL A 14 25.10 -6.05 -7.72
CA VAL A 14 25.66 -5.39 -8.90
C VAL A 14 26.51 -4.18 -8.51
N THR A 15 26.05 -3.34 -7.57
CA THR A 15 26.78 -2.14 -7.16
C THR A 15 28.03 -2.46 -6.34
N GLU A 16 28.07 -3.59 -5.64
CA GLU A 16 29.23 -4.02 -4.87
C GLU A 16 30.28 -4.74 -5.72
N ASN A 17 29.85 -5.54 -6.70
CA ASN A 17 30.73 -6.50 -7.38
C ASN A 17 31.06 -6.13 -8.84
N VAL A 18 30.44 -5.10 -9.41
CA VAL A 18 30.66 -4.71 -10.81
C VAL A 18 31.01 -3.22 -10.91
N GLU A 19 32.11 -2.94 -11.60
CA GLU A 19 32.47 -1.59 -12.03
C GLU A 19 31.93 -1.33 -13.44
N PHE A 20 31.15 -0.25 -13.59
CA PHE A 20 30.52 0.14 -14.85
C PHE A 20 30.04 1.59 -14.82
N ASN A 21 29.93 2.22 -15.99
CA ASN A 21 29.68 3.67 -16.11
C ASN A 21 28.31 4.14 -15.58
N GLN A 22 27.32 3.25 -15.51
CA GLN A 22 25.94 3.58 -15.13
C GLN A 22 25.62 3.18 -13.67
N LYS A 23 26.65 3.05 -12.82
CA LYS A 23 26.50 2.61 -11.42
C LYS A 23 25.59 3.52 -10.59
N SER A 24 25.59 4.83 -10.87
CA SER A 24 24.72 5.81 -10.21
C SER A 24 23.22 5.49 -10.36
N LEU A 25 22.80 5.06 -11.54
CA LEU A 25 21.42 4.64 -11.81
C LEU A 25 20.98 3.49 -10.91
N PHE A 26 21.84 2.49 -10.72
CA PHE A 26 21.58 1.35 -9.86
C PHE A 26 21.53 1.77 -8.38
N LEU A 27 22.45 2.64 -7.95
CA LEU A 27 22.46 3.18 -6.58
C LEU A 27 21.21 4.01 -6.27
N ASP A 28 20.72 4.80 -7.22
CA ASP A 28 19.51 5.60 -7.01
C ASP A 28 18.25 4.74 -6.98
N ALA A 29 18.18 3.67 -7.78
CA ALA A 29 17.13 2.67 -7.68
C ALA A 29 17.20 1.88 -6.35
N LEU A 30 18.42 1.60 -5.87
CA LEU A 30 18.63 0.93 -4.59
C LEU A 30 18.12 1.79 -3.42
N LYS A 31 18.46 3.08 -3.41
CA LYS A 31 17.93 4.03 -2.42
C LYS A 31 16.40 4.09 -2.44
N ALA A 32 15.79 4.10 -3.63
CA ALA A 32 14.34 4.08 -3.75
C ALA A 32 13.71 2.80 -3.17
N ASN A 33 14.32 1.63 -3.43
CA ASN A 33 13.86 0.36 -2.86
C ASN A 33 14.03 0.31 -1.34
N ASN A 34 15.15 0.80 -0.80
CA ASN A 34 15.36 0.88 0.64
C ASN A 34 14.28 1.75 1.30
N TYR A 35 14.01 2.94 0.74
CA TYR A 35 12.95 3.80 1.24
C TYR A 35 11.56 3.13 1.21
N ILE A 36 11.23 2.42 0.12
CA ILE A 36 9.96 1.68 0.02
C ILE A 36 9.85 0.60 1.10
N LEU A 37 10.94 -0.14 1.35
CA LEU A 37 11.01 -1.19 2.36
C LEU A 37 10.91 -0.62 3.78
N GLU A 38 11.60 0.49 4.08
CA GLU A 38 11.50 1.20 5.36
C GLU A 38 10.05 1.62 5.65
N LEU A 39 9.36 2.21 4.66
CA LEU A 39 7.94 2.54 4.78
C LEU A 39 7.07 1.30 5.03
N GLN A 40 7.44 0.17 4.45
CA GLN A 40 6.75 -1.11 4.62
C GLN A 40 6.91 -1.64 6.05
N ASP A 41 8.11 -1.54 6.61
CA ASP A 41 8.41 -1.94 7.99
C ASP A 41 7.62 -1.09 9.00
N ILE A 42 7.57 0.23 8.78
CA ILE A 42 6.74 1.16 9.59
C ILE A 42 5.26 0.75 9.53
N LEU A 43 4.74 0.41 8.34
CA LEU A 43 3.35 0.00 8.18
C LEU A 43 3.07 -1.33 8.91
N MET A 44 3.99 -2.29 8.84
CA MET A 44 3.87 -3.57 9.52
C MET A 44 3.88 -3.42 11.05
N GLU A 45 4.76 -2.57 11.59
CA GLU A 45 4.79 -2.27 13.03
C GLU A 45 3.44 -1.72 13.50
N LYS A 46 2.90 -0.72 12.79
CA LYS A 46 1.60 -0.14 13.10
C LYS A 46 0.48 -1.17 12.94
N TYR A 47 0.48 -1.96 11.87
CA TYR A 47 -0.53 -3.01 11.67
C TYR A 47 -0.52 -4.03 12.81
N ASN A 48 0.66 -4.50 13.23
CA ASN A 48 0.79 -5.49 14.30
C ASN A 48 0.22 -4.98 15.62
N PHE A 49 0.44 -3.70 15.95
CA PHE A 49 -0.16 -3.06 17.11
C PHE A 49 -1.69 -3.12 17.09
N TYR A 50 -2.32 -2.81 15.95
CA TYR A 50 -3.79 -2.89 15.83
C TYR A 50 -4.31 -4.31 15.73
N ALA A 51 -3.55 -5.24 15.13
CA ALA A 51 -3.92 -6.64 15.06
C ALA A 51 -4.01 -7.26 16.47
N ASP A 52 -3.04 -6.95 17.34
CA ASP A 52 -3.07 -7.35 18.76
C ASP A 52 -4.30 -6.76 19.48
N ARG A 53 -4.55 -5.46 19.32
CA ARG A 53 -5.72 -4.80 19.91
C ARG A 53 -7.04 -5.39 19.41
N GLY A 54 -7.11 -5.73 18.12
CA GLY A 54 -8.26 -6.41 17.52
C GLY A 54 -8.51 -7.79 18.10
N GLN A 55 -7.44 -8.56 18.38
CA GLN A 55 -7.58 -9.85 19.06
C GLN A 55 -8.11 -9.70 20.49
N LYS A 56 -7.66 -8.68 21.24
CA LYS A 56 -8.16 -8.37 22.59
C LYS A 56 -9.65 -8.04 22.58
N ILE A 57 -10.12 -7.27 21.59
CA ILE A 57 -11.56 -7.00 21.39
C ILE A 57 -12.33 -8.31 21.13
N GLN A 58 -11.82 -9.17 20.22
CA GLN A 58 -12.49 -10.42 19.89
C GLN A 58 -12.57 -11.41 21.06
N ARG A 59 -11.57 -11.39 21.96
CA ARG A 59 -11.55 -12.20 23.18
C ARG A 59 -12.39 -11.63 24.32
N GLY A 60 -12.96 -10.43 24.14
CA GLY A 60 -13.72 -9.75 25.19
C GLY A 60 -12.85 -9.10 26.28
N GLU A 61 -11.54 -9.03 26.09
CA GLU A 61 -10.62 -8.33 27.01
C GLU A 61 -10.79 -6.80 26.95
N ILE A 62 -11.35 -6.30 25.83
CA ILE A 62 -11.79 -4.91 25.66
C ILE A 62 -13.31 -4.93 25.48
N GLU A 63 -14.03 -4.55 26.52
CA GLU A 63 -15.50 -4.60 26.56
C GLU A 63 -16.18 -3.53 25.68
N TYR A 64 -15.55 -2.36 25.54
CA TYR A 64 -16.15 -1.21 24.87
C TYR A 64 -15.19 -0.59 23.85
N ILE A 65 -15.70 -0.32 22.65
CA ILE A 65 -15.00 0.48 21.65
C ILE A 65 -15.19 1.96 22.01
N THR A 66 -14.14 2.59 22.52
CA THR A 66 -14.13 4.00 22.92
C THR A 66 -13.86 4.91 21.73
N ASN A 67 -14.12 6.21 21.89
CA ASN A 67 -13.76 7.21 20.89
C ASN A 67 -12.24 7.26 20.66
N GLU A 68 -11.44 7.02 21.71
CA GLU A 68 -9.97 6.92 21.61
C GLU A 68 -9.54 5.77 20.69
N ILE A 69 -10.15 4.58 20.83
CA ILE A 69 -9.89 3.44 19.92
C ILE A 69 -10.23 3.81 18.47
N MET A 70 -11.28 4.59 18.26
CA MET A 70 -11.69 5.05 16.93
C MET A 70 -10.73 6.09 16.35
N GLU A 71 -10.30 7.07 17.15
CA GLU A 71 -9.27 8.08 16.80
C GLU A 71 -7.96 7.39 16.38
N ASP A 72 -7.50 6.45 17.20
CA ASP A 72 -6.36 5.59 16.92
C ASP A 72 -6.52 4.90 15.56
N LEU A 73 -7.63 4.19 15.33
CA LEU A 73 -7.89 3.52 14.07
C LEU A 73 -7.90 4.49 12.88
N TYR A 74 -8.45 5.70 13.04
CA TYR A 74 -8.40 6.74 12.01
C TYR A 74 -6.96 7.14 11.69
N ASN A 75 -6.13 7.36 12.72
CA ASN A 75 -4.72 7.71 12.56
C ASN A 75 -3.96 6.64 11.77
N LEU A 76 -4.16 5.37 12.13
CA LEU A 76 -3.57 4.24 11.41
C LEU A 76 -3.96 4.26 9.93
N LEU A 77 -5.25 4.41 9.64
CA LEU A 77 -5.74 4.35 8.26
C LEU A 77 -5.20 5.50 7.42
N CYS A 78 -5.08 6.70 8.00
CA CYS A 78 -4.49 7.86 7.34
C CYS A 78 -2.98 7.68 7.09
N GLU A 79 -2.24 7.16 8.08
CA GLU A 79 -0.82 6.87 7.91
C GLU A 79 -0.57 5.74 6.90
N ALA A 80 -1.41 4.72 6.89
CA ALA A 80 -1.35 3.64 5.90
C ALA A 80 -1.60 4.18 4.48
N ASP A 81 -2.56 5.09 4.32
CA ASP A 81 -2.82 5.77 3.03
C ASP A 81 -1.60 6.58 2.58
N TYR A 82 -1.01 7.38 3.47
CA TYR A 82 0.22 8.14 3.18
C TYR A 82 1.39 7.23 2.77
N ILE A 83 1.62 6.14 3.51
CA ILE A 83 2.70 5.19 3.22
C ILE A 83 2.48 4.54 1.85
N GLN A 84 1.28 4.02 1.59
CA GLN A 84 0.94 3.39 0.31
C GLN A 84 1.12 4.38 -0.84
N TYR A 85 0.67 5.62 -0.65
CA TYR A 85 0.86 6.69 -1.60
C TYR A 85 2.34 6.90 -1.93
N GLN A 86 3.20 7.07 -0.90
CA GLN A 86 4.62 7.29 -1.08
C GLN A 86 5.31 6.12 -1.80
N GLN A 87 4.94 4.88 -1.48
CA GLN A 87 5.49 3.69 -2.13
C GLN A 87 5.14 3.65 -3.63
N VAL A 88 3.87 3.83 -3.95
CA VAL A 88 3.37 3.84 -5.34
C VAL A 88 3.98 5.01 -6.11
N HIS A 89 3.98 6.22 -5.52
CA HIS A 89 4.55 7.41 -6.16
C HIS A 89 6.05 7.25 -6.44
N ARG A 90 6.81 6.71 -5.48
CA ARG A 90 8.25 6.47 -5.66
C ARG A 90 8.50 5.47 -6.77
N GLN A 91 7.73 4.38 -6.83
CA GLN A 91 7.82 3.39 -7.91
C GLN A 91 7.49 4.02 -9.27
N TYR A 92 6.45 4.85 -9.35
CA TYR A 92 6.07 5.57 -10.56
C TYR A 92 7.21 6.44 -11.10
N ILE A 93 7.83 7.27 -10.24
CA ILE A 93 8.94 8.14 -10.62
C ILE A 93 10.14 7.30 -11.12
N LYS A 94 10.39 6.15 -10.52
CA LYS A 94 11.53 5.27 -10.82
C LYS A 94 11.28 4.25 -11.94
N MET A 95 10.10 4.26 -12.55
CA MET A 95 9.72 3.28 -13.57
C MET A 95 10.67 3.27 -14.78
N ASN A 96 11.08 4.45 -15.27
CA ASN A 96 12.03 4.54 -16.38
C ASN A 96 13.42 4.02 -15.98
N ASP A 97 13.87 4.31 -14.75
CA ASP A 97 15.14 3.83 -14.22
C ASP A 97 15.15 2.30 -14.17
N TYR A 98 14.07 1.66 -13.71
CA TYR A 98 13.95 0.20 -13.72
C TYR A 98 13.98 -0.39 -15.13
N LYS A 99 13.41 0.31 -16.12
CA LYS A 99 13.42 -0.11 -17.52
C LYS A 99 14.83 -0.06 -18.10
N GLU A 100 15.57 1.00 -17.80
CA GLU A 100 16.97 1.18 -18.19
C GLU A 100 17.86 0.12 -17.51
N ILE A 101 17.67 -0.11 -16.21
CA ILE A 101 18.36 -1.16 -15.44
C ILE A 101 18.13 -2.54 -16.06
N LEU A 102 16.87 -2.89 -16.39
CA LEU A 102 16.55 -4.17 -17.03
C LEU A 102 17.27 -4.33 -18.38
N LYS A 103 17.33 -3.27 -19.18
CA LYS A 103 18.03 -3.27 -20.47
C LYS A 103 19.54 -3.50 -20.28
N ILE A 104 20.19 -2.72 -19.40
CA ILE A 104 21.61 -2.84 -19.09
C ILE A 104 21.93 -4.23 -18.55
N SER A 105 21.10 -4.75 -17.65
CA SER A 105 21.30 -6.06 -17.02
C SER A 105 21.28 -7.21 -18.02
N LYS A 106 20.58 -7.06 -19.14
CA LYS A 106 20.54 -8.06 -20.21
C LYS A 106 21.70 -7.96 -21.19
N SER A 107 22.21 -6.75 -21.43
CA SER A 107 23.26 -6.50 -22.41
C SER A 107 24.67 -6.59 -21.82
N HIS A 108 24.86 -6.27 -20.54
CA HIS A 108 26.18 -6.24 -19.90
C HIS A 108 26.54 -7.60 -19.29
N PRO A 109 27.54 -8.33 -19.82
CA PRO A 109 27.81 -9.72 -19.42
C PRO A 109 28.09 -9.91 -17.92
N SER A 110 28.81 -8.99 -17.30
CA SER A 110 29.13 -9.06 -15.86
C SER A 110 27.90 -8.85 -14.96
N ILE A 111 26.95 -8.02 -15.38
CA ILE A 111 25.72 -7.74 -14.62
C ILE A 111 24.72 -8.89 -14.82
N LYS A 112 24.64 -9.41 -16.05
CA LYS A 112 23.75 -10.52 -16.41
C LYS A 112 23.92 -11.75 -15.52
N LYS A 113 25.13 -12.01 -15.03
CA LYS A 113 25.42 -13.11 -14.08
C LYS A 113 24.62 -13.01 -12.78
N PHE A 114 24.23 -11.81 -12.37
CA PHE A 114 23.45 -11.56 -11.15
C PHE A 114 21.95 -11.50 -11.42
N LEU A 115 21.53 -11.37 -12.68
CA LEU A 115 20.11 -11.26 -13.05
C LEU A 115 19.44 -12.63 -13.01
N THR A 116 18.83 -12.95 -11.87
CA THR A 116 18.01 -14.17 -11.73
C THR A 116 16.68 -14.03 -12.48
N TYR A 117 16.04 -15.17 -12.77
CA TYR A 117 14.71 -15.19 -13.40
C TYR A 117 13.67 -14.36 -12.63
N GLU A 118 13.64 -14.52 -11.30
CA GLU A 118 12.75 -13.75 -10.41
C GLU A 118 13.01 -12.26 -10.47
N THR A 119 14.30 -11.86 -10.41
CA THR A 119 14.69 -10.44 -10.54
C THR A 119 14.21 -9.88 -11.88
N GLU A 120 14.38 -10.63 -12.96
CA GLU A 120 13.93 -10.21 -14.28
C GLU A 120 12.40 -10.03 -14.33
N ILE A 121 11.63 -10.95 -13.73
CA ILE A 121 10.17 -10.81 -13.61
C ILE A 121 9.82 -9.54 -12.85
N TYR A 122 10.39 -9.32 -11.67
CA TYR A 122 10.03 -8.17 -10.84
C TYR A 122 10.45 -6.85 -11.47
N LEU A 123 11.61 -6.78 -12.11
CA LEU A 123 11.99 -5.60 -12.90
C LEU A 123 11.00 -5.36 -14.05
N LYS A 124 10.53 -6.41 -14.74
CA LYS A 124 9.48 -6.25 -15.76
C LYS A 124 8.19 -5.74 -15.14
N GLU A 125 7.74 -6.30 -14.03
CA GLU A 125 6.53 -5.85 -13.32
C GLU A 125 6.62 -4.39 -12.89
N PHE A 126 7.77 -3.96 -12.36
CA PHE A 126 8.00 -2.56 -11.96
C PHE A 126 7.98 -1.59 -13.14
N THR A 127 8.09 -2.11 -14.37
CA THR A 127 8.08 -1.32 -15.61
C THR A 127 6.78 -1.46 -16.40
N LYS A 128 5.86 -2.32 -15.97
CA LYS A 128 4.61 -2.54 -16.70
C LYS A 128 3.65 -1.36 -16.52
N GLY A 129 3.24 -0.82 -17.67
CA GLY A 129 2.06 0.01 -17.82
C GLY A 129 2.09 1.30 -17.03
N LYS A 130 2.93 2.29 -17.41
CA LYS A 130 2.87 3.65 -16.82
C LYS A 130 1.45 4.21 -16.80
N ARG A 131 0.66 3.93 -17.83
CA ARG A 131 -0.75 4.31 -17.95
C ARG A 131 -1.69 3.52 -17.01
N GLU A 132 -1.49 2.20 -16.89
CA GLU A 132 -2.25 1.37 -15.93
C GLU A 132 -1.91 1.77 -14.50
N PHE A 133 -0.65 2.16 -14.27
CA PHE A 133 -0.14 2.69 -13.03
C PHE A 133 -0.66 4.09 -12.76
N GLU A 134 -0.82 4.96 -13.77
CA GLU A 134 -1.51 6.25 -13.67
C GLU A 134 -2.99 6.06 -13.34
N ASP A 135 -3.70 5.16 -14.00
CA ASP A 135 -5.11 4.87 -13.67
C ASP A 135 -5.26 4.26 -12.26
N THR A 136 -4.27 3.47 -11.82
CA THR A 136 -4.23 2.90 -10.46
C THR A 136 -3.86 3.97 -9.45
N PHE A 137 -2.91 4.84 -9.79
CA PHE A 137 -2.50 5.99 -9.01
C PHE A 137 -3.68 6.93 -8.83
N GLU A 138 -4.35 7.38 -9.89
CA GLU A 138 -5.57 8.20 -9.83
C GLU A 138 -6.70 7.55 -9.01
N ARG A 139 -6.82 6.21 -9.03
CA ARG A 139 -7.82 5.48 -8.22
C ARG A 139 -7.43 5.39 -6.74
N ILE A 140 -6.14 5.27 -6.43
CA ILE A 140 -5.64 5.20 -5.05
C ILE A 140 -5.54 6.61 -4.46
N THR A 141 -5.11 7.59 -5.25
CA THR A 141 -5.07 9.01 -4.91
C THR A 141 -6.49 9.55 -4.92
N ARG A 142 -7.14 9.58 -3.75
CA ARG A 142 -8.47 10.18 -3.59
C ARG A 142 -8.48 11.69 -3.82
N ILE A 143 -7.31 12.28 -4.02
CA ILE A 143 -7.02 13.71 -3.93
C ILE A 143 -6.09 14.08 -5.10
N LYS A 144 -6.40 15.18 -5.80
CA LYS A 144 -5.51 15.75 -6.83
C LYS A 144 -4.25 16.34 -6.19
N ASP A 145 -3.11 16.20 -6.86
CA ASP A 145 -1.85 16.83 -6.46
C ASP A 145 -1.26 16.38 -5.10
N GLN A 146 -1.56 15.17 -4.61
CA GLN A 146 -1.01 14.64 -3.34
C GLN A 146 0.52 14.70 -3.21
N HIS A 147 1.25 14.72 -4.33
CA HIS A 147 2.72 14.76 -4.33
C HIS A 147 3.27 16.11 -3.84
N LYS A 148 2.43 17.15 -3.79
CA LYS A 148 2.78 18.49 -3.33
C LYS A 148 2.49 18.70 -1.84
N LEU A 149 1.76 17.77 -1.22
CA LEU A 149 1.38 17.87 0.18
C LEU A 149 2.56 17.49 1.08
N THR A 150 2.69 18.21 2.18
CA THR A 150 3.42 17.72 3.35
C THR A 150 2.73 16.47 3.91
N LYS A 151 3.44 15.75 4.78
CA LYS A 151 2.88 14.56 5.43
C LYS A 151 1.63 14.95 6.24
N GLU A 152 1.71 16.03 6.99
CA GLU A 152 0.65 16.55 7.85
C GLU A 152 -0.60 16.90 7.02
N GLU A 153 -0.42 17.64 5.92
CA GLU A 153 -1.52 17.98 5.01
C GLU A 153 -2.15 16.73 4.37
N HIS A 154 -1.34 15.72 4.02
CA HIS A 154 -1.86 14.46 3.51
C HIS A 154 -2.72 13.74 4.55
N LEU A 155 -2.25 13.68 5.80
CA LEU A 155 -2.98 13.01 6.89
C LEU A 155 -4.30 13.70 7.21
N ASP A 156 -4.31 15.03 7.29
CA ASP A 156 -5.52 15.82 7.55
C ASP A 156 -6.57 15.60 6.46
N LEU A 157 -6.13 15.62 5.21
CA LEU A 157 -7.02 15.43 4.08
C LEU A 157 -7.52 13.98 3.96
N ALA A 158 -6.65 13.00 4.21
CA ALA A 158 -7.04 11.59 4.30
C ALA A 158 -8.09 11.39 5.41
N ARG A 159 -7.93 12.05 6.55
CA ARG A 159 -8.89 12.01 7.67
C ARG A 159 -10.23 12.62 7.30
N GLU A 160 -10.24 13.75 6.60
CA GLU A 160 -11.47 14.37 6.11
C GLU A 160 -12.25 13.42 5.17
N VAL A 161 -11.56 12.83 4.19
CA VAL A 161 -12.16 11.91 3.23
C VAL A 161 -12.69 10.64 3.92
N LEU A 162 -11.94 10.11 4.88
CA LEU A 162 -12.30 8.93 5.64
C LEU A 162 -13.53 9.20 6.54
N THR A 163 -13.57 10.34 7.22
CA THR A 163 -14.70 10.76 8.07
C THR A 163 -15.98 10.88 7.24
N LYS A 164 -15.94 11.59 6.11
CA LYS A 164 -17.08 11.71 5.18
C LYS A 164 -17.57 10.34 4.69
N SER A 165 -16.64 9.43 4.41
CA SER A 165 -16.97 8.06 3.97
C SER A 165 -17.65 7.25 5.06
N VAL A 166 -17.18 7.35 6.30
CA VAL A 166 -17.79 6.68 7.45
C VAL A 166 -19.18 7.25 7.73
N GLU A 167 -19.37 8.57 7.71
CA GLU A 167 -20.69 9.19 7.88
C GLU A 167 -21.69 8.75 6.82
N LYS A 168 -21.25 8.69 5.55
CA LYS A 168 -22.09 8.19 4.45
C LYS A 168 -22.52 6.75 4.71
N ARG A 169 -21.58 5.86 5.08
CA ARG A 169 -21.91 4.47 5.41
C ARG A 169 -22.80 4.35 6.64
N LYS A 170 -22.60 5.17 7.68
CA LYS A 170 -23.49 5.25 8.85
C LYS A 170 -24.92 5.59 8.43
N LYS A 171 -25.10 6.59 7.57
CA LYS A 171 -26.42 6.98 7.03
C LYS A 171 -27.05 5.84 6.21
N GLU A 172 -26.29 5.17 5.36
CA GLU A 172 -26.76 4.02 4.57
C GLU A 172 -27.14 2.83 5.46
N PHE A 173 -26.33 2.50 6.46
CA PHE A 173 -26.58 1.44 7.42
C PHE A 173 -27.83 1.74 8.26
N ALA A 174 -27.98 2.98 8.75
CA ALA A 174 -29.18 3.43 9.45
C ALA A 174 -30.42 3.28 8.56
N LYS A 175 -30.35 3.67 7.28
CA LYS A 175 -31.46 3.47 6.32
C LYS A 175 -31.81 1.99 6.13
N LYS A 176 -30.81 1.10 6.02
CA LYS A 176 -31.03 -0.35 5.88
C LYS A 176 -31.63 -0.99 7.14
N ASN A 177 -31.30 -0.48 8.31
CA ASN A 177 -31.79 -0.99 9.59
C ASN A 177 -33.00 -0.23 10.15
N ARG A 178 -33.46 0.85 9.50
CA ARG A 178 -34.70 1.57 9.84
C ARG A 178 -35.93 0.65 9.78
N TYR A 179 -35.88 -0.37 8.92
CA TYR A 179 -36.86 -1.44 8.88
C TYR A 179 -36.10 -2.76 8.99
N PRO A 180 -36.02 -3.39 10.18
CA PRO A 180 -35.52 -4.75 10.25
C PRO A 180 -36.42 -5.57 9.35
N ILE A 181 -35.89 -6.08 8.23
CA ILE A 181 -36.66 -6.94 7.35
C ILE A 181 -37.16 -8.06 8.26
N MET A 182 -38.49 -8.16 8.40
CA MET A 182 -39.17 -9.24 9.10
C MET A 182 -38.99 -10.57 8.36
N LYS A 183 -37.73 -10.99 8.12
CA LYS A 183 -37.36 -12.27 7.52
C LYS A 183 -37.82 -13.45 8.39
N ASN A 184 -38.22 -13.20 9.64
CA ASN A 184 -38.78 -14.22 10.53
C ASN A 184 -40.32 -14.26 10.54
N GLN A 185 -41.05 -13.29 9.96
CA GLN A 185 -42.53 -13.38 9.92
C GLN A 185 -43.07 -14.18 8.73
N MET A 186 -42.31 -14.32 7.63
CA MET A 186 -42.74 -15.20 6.52
C MET A 186 -42.62 -16.71 6.81
N LYS A 187 -41.82 -17.12 7.81
CA LYS A 187 -41.79 -18.53 8.25
C LYS A 187 -43.02 -18.94 9.07
N TYR A 188 -43.66 -18.00 9.77
CA TYR A 188 -44.85 -18.31 10.57
C TYR A 188 -46.14 -18.46 9.75
N ASN A 189 -46.23 -17.83 8.57
CA ASN A 189 -47.42 -17.91 7.72
C ASN A 189 -47.41 -19.09 6.71
N LYS A 190 -46.30 -19.82 6.60
CA LYS A 190 -46.22 -21.07 5.81
C LYS A 190 -46.50 -22.35 6.61
N LEU A 191 -46.59 -22.27 7.93
CA LEU A 191 -46.97 -23.38 8.82
C LEU A 191 -48.46 -23.35 9.22
N ARG A 192 -49.24 -22.39 8.69
CA ARG A 192 -50.69 -22.24 8.92
C ARG A 192 -51.52 -22.35 7.65
N ARG A 193 -50.98 -22.93 6.57
CA ARG A 193 -51.75 -23.31 5.38
C ARG A 193 -51.62 -24.80 5.16
#